data_AF-A6JZU4-F1
#
_entry.id   AF-A6JZU4-F1
#
_cell.length_a   1.000
_cell.length_b   1.000
_cell.length_c   1.000
_cell.angle_alpha   90.00
_cell.angle_beta   90.00
_cell.angle_gamma   90.00
#
_symmetry.space_group_name_H-M   'P 1'
#
loop_
_entity.id
_entity.type
_entity.pdbx_description
1 polymer ?
#
loop_
_entity_poly.entity_id
_entity_poly.type
_entity_poly.pdbx_seq_one_letter_code
_entity_poly.pdbx_strand_id
1 'polypeptide(L)'
;MVGKGFSLVQTKEMSMKTEDAQRVFREKASDFLLLLNKGPVIALEFNGDDAVQECHLIVNGLFNGTKMFVSEKKETASGDVDSFYNFAEIQMGI
;
A
#
# COMPACT_ATOMS: atom_id res chain seq x y z
N MET A 1 -7.82 10.43 -5.82
CA MET A 1 -8.03 10.61 -4.37
C MET A 1 -8.18 12.07 -3.98
N VAL A 2 -7.14 12.92 -4.03
CA VAL A 2 -7.24 14.34 -3.56
C VAL A 2 -8.35 15.15 -4.24
N GLY A 3 -8.50 15.04 -5.57
CA GLY A 3 -9.60 15.70 -6.30
C GLY A 3 -11.01 15.24 -5.94
N LYS A 4 -11.15 14.16 -5.15
CA LYS A 4 -12.41 13.65 -4.59
C LYS A 4 -12.60 14.03 -3.10
N GLY A 5 -11.71 14.83 -2.52
CA GLY A 5 -11.80 15.28 -1.12
C GLY A 5 -11.04 14.44 -0.09
N PHE A 6 -10.28 13.42 -0.52
CA PHE A 6 -9.44 12.62 0.36
C PHE A 6 -8.11 13.30 0.67
N SER A 7 -7.62 13.16 1.90
CA SER A 7 -6.31 13.68 2.30
C SER A 7 -5.22 12.66 2.00
N LEU A 8 -4.15 13.10 1.35
CA LEU A 8 -2.89 12.34 1.31
C LEU A 8 -2.16 12.62 2.62
N VAL A 9 -2.06 11.61 3.48
CA VAL A 9 -1.45 11.73 4.81
C VAL A 9 0.07 11.69 4.68
N GLN A 10 0.59 10.65 4.02
CA GLN A 10 2.02 10.45 3.85
C GLN A 10 2.32 9.58 2.64
N THR A 11 3.54 9.70 2.14
CA THR A 11 4.12 8.86 1.10
C THR A 11 5.44 8.27 1.55
N LYS A 12 5.77 7.08 1.06
CA LYS A 12 7.07 6.48 1.31
C LYS A 12 7.60 5.74 0.09
N GLU A 13 8.86 5.96 -0.24
CA GLU A 13 9.58 5.16 -1.22
C GLU A 13 10.64 4.32 -0.51
N MET A 14 10.67 3.01 -0.77
CA MET A 14 11.62 2.10 -0.15
C MET A 14 11.79 0.78 -0.87
N SER A 15 12.96 0.15 -0.75
CA SER A 15 13.18 -1.21 -1.23
C SER A 15 12.56 -2.22 -0.29
N MET A 16 11.62 -3.04 -0.77
CA MET A 16 10.91 -4.03 0.04
C MET A 16 11.43 -5.44 -0.26
N LYS A 17 11.76 -6.24 0.77
CA LYS A 17 12.15 -7.64 0.60
C LYS A 17 10.92 -8.55 0.58
N THR A 18 11.13 -9.81 0.20
CA THR A 18 10.08 -10.83 0.15
C THR A 18 9.41 -11.04 1.51
N GLU A 19 10.21 -11.08 2.59
CA GLU A 19 9.72 -11.30 3.96
C GLU A 19 8.84 -10.13 4.43
N ASP A 20 9.22 -8.91 4.05
CA ASP A 20 8.50 -7.69 4.39
C ASP A 20 7.18 -7.61 3.63
N ALA A 21 7.20 -7.96 2.33
CA ALA A 21 5.98 -8.07 1.52
C ALA A 21 5.02 -9.13 2.06
N GLN A 22 5.51 -10.26 2.56
CA GLN A 22 4.69 -11.27 3.24
C GLN A 22 4.04 -10.73 4.51
N ARG A 23 4.75 -9.91 5.29
CA ARG A 23 4.21 -9.30 6.51
C ARG A 23 3.13 -8.27 6.22
N VAL A 24 3.35 -7.42 5.22
CA VAL A 24 2.43 -6.32 4.87
C VAL A 24 1.24 -6.83 4.05
N PHE A 25 1.48 -7.58 2.97
CA PHE A 25 0.43 -8.00 2.04
C PHE A 25 -0.21 -9.34 2.40
N ARG A 26 0.35 -10.08 3.37
CA ARG A 26 -0.18 -11.35 3.89
C ARG A 26 -0.47 -12.34 2.77
N GLU A 27 -1.70 -12.83 2.67
CA GLU A 27 -2.13 -13.81 1.67
C GLU A 27 -2.00 -13.30 0.23
N LYS A 28 -1.96 -11.97 0.02
CA LYS A 28 -1.79 -11.36 -1.31
C LYS A 28 -0.32 -11.17 -1.69
N ALA A 29 0.64 -11.46 -0.82
CA ALA A 29 2.05 -11.18 -1.07
C ALA A 29 2.59 -11.88 -2.33
N SER A 30 2.16 -13.11 -2.57
CA SER A 30 2.56 -13.92 -3.74
C SER A 30 2.30 -13.21 -5.07
N ASP A 31 1.28 -12.35 -5.15
CA ASP A 31 0.97 -11.58 -6.34
C ASP A 31 2.00 -10.50 -6.68
N PHE A 32 2.79 -10.07 -5.70
CA PHE A 32 3.68 -8.91 -5.79
C PHE A 32 5.17 -9.28 -5.72
N LEU A 33 5.54 -10.49 -5.26
CA LEU A 33 6.95 -10.84 -5.02
C LEU A 33 7.87 -10.62 -6.24
N LEU A 34 7.41 -10.99 -7.44
CA LEU A 34 8.19 -10.82 -8.66
C LEU A 34 8.39 -9.34 -9.06
N LEU A 35 7.55 -8.44 -8.54
CA LEU A 35 7.62 -7.01 -8.83
C LEU A 35 8.64 -6.30 -7.94
N LEU A 36 8.97 -6.84 -6.77
CA LEU A 36 9.90 -6.22 -5.81
C LEU A 36 11.33 -6.09 -6.40
N ASN A 37 11.71 -6.99 -7.30
CA ASN A 37 13.00 -6.94 -7.99
C ASN A 37 13.09 -5.82 -9.05
N LYS A 38 11.98 -5.15 -9.37
CA LYS A 38 11.97 -4.06 -10.36
C LYS A 38 12.42 -2.72 -9.79
N GLY A 39 12.50 -2.60 -8.47
CA GLY A 39 12.94 -1.38 -7.79
C GLY A 39 12.17 -1.09 -6.51
N PRO A 40 12.39 0.08 -5.90
CA PRO A 40 11.66 0.52 -4.73
C PRO A 40 10.14 0.54 -4.95
N VAL A 41 9.39 0.21 -3.89
CA VAL A 41 7.95 0.39 -3.83
C VAL A 41 7.61 1.79 -3.35
N ILE A 42 6.46 2.31 -3.79
CA ILE A 42 5.91 3.59 -3.35
C ILE A 42 4.59 3.31 -2.61
N ALA A 43 4.54 3.65 -1.33
CA ALA A 43 3.34 3.60 -0.52
C ALA A 43 2.69 4.99 -0.43
N LEU A 44 1.36 5.01 -0.48
CA LEU A 44 0.53 6.20 -0.36
C LEU A 44 -0.55 5.93 0.70
N GLU A 45 -0.56 6.73 1.75
CA GLU A 45 -1.59 6.66 2.78
C GLU A 45 -2.64 7.75 2.52
N PHE A 46 -3.88 7.33 2.30
CA PHE A 46 -5.01 8.23 2.14
C PHE A 46 -5.97 8.11 3.33
N ASN A 47 -6.50 9.26 3.75
CA ASN A 47 -7.49 9.35 4.81
C ASN A 47 -8.77 10.07 4.33
N GLY A 48 -9.90 9.61 4.85
CA GLY A 48 -11.24 10.13 4.58
C GLY A 48 -12.30 9.03 4.71
N ASP A 49 -13.55 9.44 4.81
CA ASP A 49 -14.67 8.50 4.86
C ASP A 49 -14.78 7.72 3.54
N ASP A 50 -14.93 6.40 3.65
CA ASP A 50 -14.98 5.46 2.52
C ASP A 50 -13.73 5.44 1.61
N ALA A 51 -12.57 5.93 2.12
CA ALA A 51 -11.33 6.01 1.35
C ALA A 51 -10.90 4.68 0.72
N VAL A 52 -11.08 3.57 1.44
CA VAL A 52 -10.75 2.22 0.93
C VAL A 52 -11.61 1.86 -0.28
N GLN A 53 -12.93 2.05 -0.17
CA GLN A 53 -13.87 1.73 -1.24
C GLN A 53 -13.62 2.61 -2.48
N GLU A 54 -13.46 3.92 -2.29
CA GLU A 54 -13.18 4.83 -3.40
C GLU A 54 -11.80 4.58 -4.03
N CYS A 55 -10.81 4.19 -3.24
CA CYS A 55 -9.50 3.80 -3.76
C CYS A 55 -9.62 2.57 -4.68
N HIS A 56 -10.37 1.55 -4.26
CA HIS A 56 -10.65 0.38 -5.10
C HIS A 56 -11.35 0.75 -6.41
N LEU A 57 -12.36 1.61 -6.38
CA LEU A 57 -13.06 2.05 -7.59
C LEU A 57 -12.14 2.75 -8.58
N ILE A 58 -11.26 3.64 -8.10
CA ILE A 58 -10.30 4.34 -8.94
C ILE A 58 -9.26 3.37 -9.51
N VAL A 59 -8.70 2.51 -8.67
CA VAL A 59 -7.68 1.54 -9.07
C VAL A 59 -8.21 0.58 -10.13
N ASN A 60 -9.39 0.01 -9.91
CA ASN A 60 -10.01 -0.91 -10.86
C ASN A 60 -10.44 -0.20 -12.15
N GLY A 61 -10.86 1.06 -12.08
CA GLY A 61 -11.32 1.83 -13.24
C GLY A 61 -10.18 2.34 -14.13
N LEU A 62 -9.05 2.75 -13.55
CA LEU A 62 -7.95 3.40 -14.28
C LEU A 62 -6.73 2.51 -14.49
N PHE A 63 -6.54 1.50 -13.64
CA PHE A 63 -5.30 0.72 -13.57
C PHE A 63 -5.53 -0.80 -13.69
N ASN A 64 -6.55 -1.24 -14.45
CA ASN A 64 -6.95 -2.66 -14.48
C ASN A 64 -5.86 -3.65 -14.93
N GLY A 65 -4.79 -3.17 -15.60
CA GLY A 65 -3.65 -3.97 -16.04
C GLY A 65 -2.40 -3.83 -15.15
N THR A 66 -2.46 -3.00 -14.11
CA THR A 66 -1.32 -2.69 -13.25
C THR A 66 -1.58 -3.25 -11.86
N LYS A 67 -0.79 -4.24 -11.44
CA LYS A 67 -0.87 -4.78 -10.08
C LYS A 67 -0.48 -3.71 -9.06
N MET A 68 -1.39 -3.40 -8.15
CA MET A 68 -1.17 -2.51 -7.00
C MET A 68 -1.85 -3.11 -5.78
N PHE A 69 -1.21 -3.01 -4.62
CA PHE A 69 -1.85 -3.36 -3.36
C PHE A 69 -2.75 -2.21 -2.91
N VAL A 70 -3.97 -2.54 -2.51
CA VAL A 70 -4.92 -1.64 -1.87
C VAL A 70 -5.47 -2.37 -0.65
N SER A 71 -5.54 -1.69 0.49
CA SER A 71 -6.16 -2.22 1.70
C SER A 71 -7.57 -2.73 1.39
N GLU A 72 -7.92 -3.91 1.90
CA GLU A 72 -9.15 -4.59 1.48
C GLU A 72 -10.41 -3.98 2.09
N LYS A 73 -10.32 -3.59 3.37
CA LYS A 73 -11.45 -3.08 4.14
C LYS A 73 -11.00 -1.97 5.08
N LYS A 74 -11.91 -1.07 5.42
CA LYS A 74 -11.65 0.05 6.34
C LYS A 74 -11.12 -0.44 7.69
N GLU A 75 -11.66 -1.56 8.17
CA GLU A 75 -11.35 -2.12 9.49
C GLU A 75 -9.92 -2.69 9.57
N THR A 76 -9.33 -3.10 8.45
CA THR A 76 -7.97 -3.64 8.40
C THR A 76 -6.94 -2.65 7.87
N ALA A 77 -7.37 -1.57 7.24
CA ALA A 77 -6.49 -0.61 6.57
C ALA A 77 -5.46 0.02 7.51
N SER A 78 -5.83 0.36 8.75
CA SER A 78 -4.87 0.86 9.74
C SER A 78 -3.78 -0.16 10.05
N GLY A 79 -4.13 -1.45 10.13
CA GLY A 79 -3.16 -2.51 10.34
C GLY A 79 -2.20 -2.72 9.15
N ASP A 80 -2.66 -2.47 7.92
CA ASP A 80 -1.80 -2.51 6.72
C ASP A 80 -0.79 -1.35 6.75
N VAL A 81 -1.28 -0.15 7.09
CA VAL A 81 -0.49 1.08 7.25
C VAL A 81 0.57 0.90 8.34
N ASP A 82 0.16 0.46 9.54
CA ASP A 82 1.05 0.22 10.67
C ASP A 82 2.09 -0.86 10.32
N SER A 83 1.68 -1.94 9.66
CA SER A 83 2.59 -2.99 9.22
C SER A 83 3.63 -2.45 8.25
N PHE A 84 3.23 -1.61 7.30
CA PHE A 84 4.15 -1.00 6.35
C PHE A 84 5.16 -0.07 7.05
N TYR A 85 4.70 0.86 7.88
CA TYR A 85 5.60 1.83 8.52
C TYR A 85 6.51 1.22 9.58
N ASN A 86 6.04 0.23 10.34
CA ASN A 86 6.91 -0.53 11.25
C ASN A 86 8.12 -1.14 10.51
N PHE A 87 7.95 -1.57 9.26
CA PHE A 87 9.06 -2.06 8.46
C PHE A 87 9.92 -0.91 7.92
N ALA A 88 9.28 0.14 7.41
CA ALA A 88 9.97 1.32 6.90
C ALA A 88 10.91 1.94 7.93
N GLU A 89 10.47 2.05 9.18
CA GLU A 89 11.28 2.57 10.27
C GLU A 89 12.47 1.65 10.60
N ILE A 90 12.27 0.33 10.63
CA ILE A 90 13.37 -0.63 10.90
C ILE A 90 14.45 -0.57 9.81
N GLN A 91 14.07 -0.41 8.54
CA GLN A 91 15.04 -0.36 7.43
C GLN A 91 15.81 0.98 7.37
N MET A 92 15.21 2.06 7.87
CA MET A 92 15.83 3.39 7.91
C MET A 92 16.47 3.74 9.26
N GLY A 93 16.25 2.91 10.28
CA GLY A 93 16.94 3.00 11.55
C GLY A 93 18.42 2.70 11.35
N ILE A 94 19.25 3.68 11.72
CA ILE A 94 20.71 3.61 11.72
C ILE A 94 21.19 2.49 12.65
#